data_AF-A0A926AJJ4-F1
#
_entry.id   AF-A0A926AJJ4-F1
#
_cell.length_a   1.000
_cell.length_b   1.000
_cell.length_c   1.000
_cell.angle_alpha   90.00
_cell.angle_beta   90.00
_cell.angle_gamma   90.00
#
_symmetry.space_group_name_H-M   'P 1'
#
loop_
_entity.id
_entity.type
_entity.pdbx_description
1 polymer ?
#
loop_
_entity_poly.entity_id
_entity_poly.type
_entity_poly.pdbx_seq_one_letter_code
_entity_poly.pdbx_strand_id
1 'polypeptide(L)'
;ARTGMGLTLGFALPIAAVWGQTANPHAGHQQTNLPAVSAREGMPGRLPRLPPNVPSWLTNTKSNEVFYKRGPYNFDVYNIQPLARDLNAVSVGHSMAYEELVRGNQSKLETDTFGKIDRVLKNPPRLMPAERFISPTFSRKYGVLEQIFDWTHFLHAQTVDILASTQLTPSQKEAEIERVYQYYRTSLPYAITPLPMNMGYLYGQPYSKRFRDGYAKTNGLFWGYHWLQGTMYDALYGKTLEEQKKTYEVLGKRYHEVELYKTDRPFMPMTAETSPRFSMRYPHLANLFDNLHMLHDMVNDILVSGDLTPGQKEEQIQAAMWMVMEKRHEGEKPGTVGEGGKGNLHDHRFMEGMPGMGIMPGSTPELMYMTEANMGWMNMGECHHCSMPLPEGKEAWKASSVTAQGITMRVRCALCARDWSAETQGSSILHLATEDPSRPVVVIADDRGDYWTSATGAVFLEQEASHAGCSEWSQAFTSRAAFDAFIAANPERKGAKALTLKAWWEREGKKPDTYYKPEGPVENPYAGEANRKKTGAEEMP
;
A
#
# COMPACT_ATOMS: atom_id res chain seq x y z
N ALA A 1 -54.22 46.20 -11.74
CA ALA A 1 -52.85 46.75 -11.72
C ALA A 1 -51.94 45.72 -12.38
N ARG A 2 -51.75 45.84 -13.71
CA ARG A 2 -50.52 46.33 -14.37
C ARG A 2 -49.35 45.35 -14.19
N THR A 3 -49.10 44.41 -15.11
CA THR A 3 -48.39 44.51 -16.41
C THR A 3 -46.87 44.72 -16.29
N GLY A 4 -46.10 43.76 -16.82
CA GLY A 4 -45.24 44.02 -17.98
C GLY A 4 -43.72 44.08 -17.80
N MET A 5 -43.04 43.36 -18.73
CA MET A 5 -41.72 43.64 -19.34
C MET A 5 -40.48 43.52 -18.42
N GLY A 6 -39.42 42.76 -18.71
CA GLY A 6 -38.86 42.31 -19.99
C GLY A 6 -37.82 43.31 -20.49
N LEU A 7 -36.52 42.99 -20.41
CA LEU A 7 -35.54 43.38 -21.42
C LEU A 7 -34.20 42.62 -21.29
N THR A 8 -33.76 42.17 -22.46
CA THR A 8 -32.55 41.47 -22.89
C THR A 8 -31.33 42.38 -23.05
N LEU A 9 -30.13 41.82 -22.88
CA LEU A 9 -28.86 42.12 -23.56
C LEU A 9 -27.95 40.89 -23.29
N GLY A 10 -27.45 40.09 -24.23
CA GLY A 10 -27.19 40.34 -25.65
C GLY A 10 -25.69 40.47 -25.86
N PHE A 11 -24.94 39.37 -25.85
CA PHE A 11 -23.64 39.28 -26.52
C PHE A 11 -23.51 37.91 -27.20
N ALA A 12 -23.34 37.97 -28.50
CA ALA A 12 -23.12 36.85 -29.40
C ALA A 12 -21.79 37.07 -30.15
N LEU A 13 -21.20 35.93 -30.54
CA LEU A 13 -20.20 35.68 -31.59
C LEU A 13 -18.70 35.69 -31.19
N PRO A 14 -17.84 34.91 -31.88
CA PRO A 14 -18.09 33.68 -32.63
C PRO A 14 -17.14 32.51 -32.28
N ILE A 15 -17.59 31.31 -32.64
CA ILE A 15 -16.79 30.11 -32.79
C ILE A 15 -15.96 30.24 -34.08
N ALA A 16 -14.64 30.12 -33.95
CA ALA A 16 -13.75 29.80 -35.07
C ALA A 16 -12.87 28.63 -34.62
N ALA A 17 -13.15 27.45 -35.18
CA ALA A 17 -12.29 26.29 -35.13
C ALA A 17 -11.18 26.47 -36.17
N VAL A 18 -9.92 26.39 -35.74
CA VAL A 18 -8.80 26.03 -36.60
C VAL A 18 -8.02 24.94 -35.90
N TRP A 19 -7.97 23.80 -36.58
CA TRP A 19 -7.17 22.64 -36.24
C TRP A 19 -5.69 22.97 -36.32
N GLY A 20 -4.96 22.57 -35.28
CA GLY A 20 -3.51 22.65 -35.21
C GLY A 20 -3.00 21.78 -34.08
N GLN A 21 -3.07 20.45 -34.25
CA GLN A 21 -2.30 19.52 -33.42
C GLN A 21 -0.82 19.71 -33.74
N THR A 22 -0.17 20.62 -33.03
CA THR A 22 1.27 20.54 -32.83
C THR A 22 1.49 19.59 -31.66
N ALA A 23 2.05 18.41 -31.94
CA ALA A 23 2.64 17.56 -30.92
C ALA A 23 3.59 18.41 -30.08
N ASN A 24 3.26 18.62 -28.81
CA ASN A 24 4.20 19.16 -27.84
C ASN A 24 5.22 18.05 -27.55
N PRO A 25 6.51 18.20 -27.91
CA PRO A 25 7.52 17.36 -27.28
C PRO A 25 7.48 17.69 -25.78
N HIS A 26 7.29 16.66 -24.95
CA HIS A 26 7.41 16.81 -23.50
C HIS A 26 8.72 17.52 -23.19
N ALA A 27 8.62 18.73 -22.66
CA ALA A 27 9.77 19.45 -22.13
C ALA A 27 10.32 18.60 -20.99
N GLY A 28 11.50 18.01 -21.22
CA GLY A 28 12.17 17.18 -20.23
C GLY A 28 12.23 17.93 -18.91
N HIS A 29 11.63 17.35 -17.88
CA HIS A 29 11.88 17.77 -16.51
C HIS A 29 13.39 17.63 -16.30
N GLN A 30 14.08 18.76 -16.12
CA GLN A 30 15.47 18.77 -15.69
C GLN A 30 15.56 17.91 -14.43
N GLN A 31 16.16 16.73 -14.57
CA GLN A 31 16.56 15.89 -13.46
C GLN A 31 17.50 16.73 -12.59
N THR A 32 16.96 17.27 -11.51
CA THR A 32 17.82 17.81 -10.46
C THR A 32 18.48 16.61 -9.80
N ASN A 33 19.76 16.40 -10.11
CA ASN A 33 20.59 15.42 -9.41
C ASN A 33 20.43 15.63 -7.92
N LEU A 34 19.71 14.72 -7.26
CA LEU A 34 19.57 14.73 -5.81
C LEU A 34 20.97 14.49 -5.23
N PRO A 35 21.51 15.39 -4.40
CA PRO A 35 22.75 15.12 -3.71
C PRO A 35 22.57 13.85 -2.87
N ALA A 36 23.59 12.98 -2.87
CA ALA A 36 23.66 11.83 -1.98
C ALA A 36 23.25 12.27 -0.56
N VAL A 37 22.27 11.58 0.02
CA VAL A 37 21.75 11.86 1.35
C VAL A 37 22.90 11.75 2.34
N SER A 38 23.52 12.87 2.68
CA SER A 38 24.50 12.89 3.75
C SER A 38 23.71 12.86 5.05
N ALA A 39 23.73 11.71 5.73
CA ALA A 39 23.21 11.54 7.08
C ALA A 39 23.94 12.48 8.06
N ARG A 40 23.60 13.77 8.06
CA ARG A 40 24.31 14.77 8.88
C ARG A 40 23.85 14.80 10.34
N GLU A 41 22.91 13.94 10.72
CA GLU A 41 22.61 13.61 12.13
C GLU A 41 22.88 12.13 12.48
N GLY A 42 23.38 11.34 11.53
CA GLY A 42 23.87 9.99 11.74
C GLY A 42 25.34 9.92 11.34
N MET A 43 26.24 10.45 12.18
CA MET A 43 27.64 10.06 12.02
C MET A 43 27.71 8.53 12.17
N PRO A 44 28.25 7.80 11.18
CA PRO A 44 28.36 6.34 11.27
C PRO A 44 29.04 5.97 12.60
N GLY A 45 28.31 5.25 13.45
CA GLY A 45 28.79 4.79 14.77
C GLY A 45 28.26 5.53 16.00
N ARG A 46 27.45 6.60 15.88
CA ARG A 46 26.82 7.23 17.07
C ARG A 46 25.34 6.89 17.17
N LEU A 47 24.93 6.38 18.34
CA LEU A 47 23.52 6.10 18.62
C LEU A 47 22.71 7.40 18.72
N PRO A 48 21.51 7.46 18.10
CA PRO A 48 20.54 8.53 18.34
C PRO A 48 20.29 8.72 19.83
N ARG A 49 20.13 9.97 20.26
CA ARG A 49 19.73 10.28 21.65
C ARG A 49 18.32 10.80 21.66
N LEU A 50 17.59 10.47 22.73
CA LEU A 50 16.32 11.11 23.00
C LEU A 50 16.52 12.61 23.23
N PRO A 51 15.64 13.46 22.68
CA PRO A 51 15.60 14.87 23.06
C PRO A 51 15.34 15.01 24.56
N PRO A 52 15.84 16.07 25.21
CA PRO A 52 15.64 16.28 26.64
C PRO A 52 14.17 16.52 27.03
N ASN A 53 13.33 16.95 26.08
CA ASN A 53 11.94 17.34 26.31
C ASN A 53 10.95 16.40 25.61
N VAL A 54 11.08 15.09 25.83
CA VAL A 54 10.06 14.12 25.37
C VAL A 54 8.87 14.07 26.32
N PRO A 55 7.65 13.74 25.83
CA PRO A 55 6.49 13.59 26.69
C PRO A 55 6.73 12.55 27.79
N SER A 56 6.26 12.83 29.01
CA SER A 56 6.44 11.95 30.18
C SER A 56 5.80 10.57 30.02
N TRP A 57 4.83 10.44 29.12
CA TRP A 57 4.21 9.15 28.84
C TRP A 57 5.15 8.21 28.07
N LEU A 58 6.17 8.71 27.36
CA LEU A 58 7.07 7.88 26.53
C LEU A 58 7.91 6.90 27.36
N THR A 59 8.17 7.25 28.61
CA THR A 59 8.95 6.46 29.57
C THR A 59 8.06 5.67 30.54
N ASN A 60 6.74 5.72 30.36
CA ASN A 60 5.82 4.98 31.21
C ASN A 60 5.91 3.47 30.92
N THR A 61 6.00 2.65 31.97
CA THR A 61 6.04 1.19 31.85
C THR A 61 4.72 0.53 32.20
N LYS A 62 3.72 1.31 32.63
CA LYS A 62 2.37 0.80 32.91
C LYS A 62 1.68 0.41 31.61
N SER A 63 1.28 -0.85 31.50
CA SER A 63 0.36 -1.32 30.46
C SER A 63 -1.07 -0.91 30.84
N ASN A 64 -1.68 -0.02 30.06
CA ASN A 64 -3.11 0.25 30.14
C ASN A 64 -3.81 -0.47 28.99
N GLU A 65 -5.02 -0.96 29.24
CA GLU A 65 -5.83 -1.56 28.18
C GLU A 65 -6.40 -0.45 27.29
N VAL A 66 -6.14 -0.58 25.99
CA VAL A 66 -6.69 0.30 24.97
C VAL A 66 -7.94 -0.38 24.41
N PHE A 67 -9.01 0.39 24.21
CA PHE A 67 -10.26 -0.13 23.64
C PHE A 67 -10.51 0.48 22.27
N TYR A 68 -10.82 -0.38 21.30
CA TYR A 68 -11.23 0.01 19.96
C TYR A 68 -12.54 0.81 19.96
N LYS A 69 -12.80 1.55 18.88
CA LYS A 69 -14.08 2.29 18.73
C LYS A 69 -15.23 1.30 18.55
N ARG A 70 -16.27 1.36 19.38
CA ARG A 70 -17.46 0.51 19.18
C ARG A 70 -18.19 0.87 17.89
N GLY A 71 -18.63 -0.15 17.15
CA GLY A 71 -19.42 -0.03 15.93
C GLY A 71 -20.07 -1.36 15.53
N PRO A 72 -21.13 -1.33 14.68
CA PRO A 72 -21.82 -2.55 14.24
C PRO A 72 -20.95 -3.45 13.36
N TYR A 73 -19.85 -2.90 12.84
CA TYR A 73 -18.89 -3.59 11.99
C TYR A 73 -17.81 -4.38 12.74
N ASN A 74 -17.68 -4.20 14.06
CA ASN A 74 -16.60 -4.86 14.80
C ASN A 74 -16.69 -6.38 14.60
N PHE A 75 -15.56 -6.98 14.22
CA PHE A 75 -15.41 -8.39 13.88
C PHE A 75 -16.06 -8.82 12.56
N ASP A 76 -16.50 -7.91 11.69
CA ASP A 76 -17.07 -8.27 10.39
C ASP A 76 -16.05 -8.94 9.44
N VAL A 77 -14.73 -8.85 9.71
CA VAL A 77 -13.73 -9.66 8.97
C VAL A 77 -14.01 -11.16 9.08
N TYR A 78 -14.68 -11.62 10.14
CA TYR A 78 -15.09 -13.02 10.31
C TYR A 78 -16.16 -13.48 9.33
N ASN A 79 -16.77 -12.57 8.55
CA ASN A 79 -17.56 -12.95 7.37
C ASN A 79 -16.68 -13.64 6.30
N ILE A 80 -15.37 -13.42 6.35
CA ILE A 80 -14.32 -14.02 5.52
C ILE A 80 -13.41 -14.86 6.44
N GLN A 81 -13.95 -15.96 6.97
CA GLN A 81 -13.30 -16.80 7.99
C GLN A 81 -11.83 -17.16 7.71
N PRO A 82 -11.43 -17.54 6.49
CA PRO A 82 -10.03 -17.82 6.18
C PRO A 82 -9.10 -16.61 6.44
N LEU A 83 -9.48 -15.41 5.98
CA LEU A 83 -8.72 -14.17 6.22
C LEU A 83 -8.64 -13.85 7.71
N ALA A 84 -9.76 -13.89 8.42
CA ALA A 84 -9.78 -13.60 9.86
C ALA A 84 -8.83 -14.53 10.64
N ARG A 85 -8.76 -15.81 10.25
CA ARG A 85 -7.86 -16.79 10.86
C ARG A 85 -6.39 -16.49 10.60
N ASP A 86 -6.03 -16.16 9.35
CA ASP A 86 -4.65 -15.77 9.03
C ASP A 86 -4.23 -14.55 9.84
N LEU A 87 -5.08 -13.51 9.92
CA LEU A 87 -4.82 -12.32 10.74
C LEU A 87 -4.67 -12.65 12.24
N ASN A 88 -5.45 -13.59 12.76
CA ASN A 88 -5.29 -14.03 14.15
C ASN A 88 -3.92 -14.71 14.38
N ALA A 89 -3.43 -15.51 13.43
CA ALA A 89 -2.14 -16.19 13.55
C ALA A 89 -0.94 -15.23 13.43
N VAL A 90 -1.06 -14.19 12.60
CA VAL A 90 -0.07 -13.10 12.47
C VAL A 90 0.28 -12.51 13.84
N SER A 91 -0.74 -12.03 14.58
CA SER A 91 -0.53 -11.45 15.92
C SER A 91 0.14 -12.44 16.87
N VAL A 92 -0.30 -13.70 16.86
CA VAL A 92 0.31 -14.72 17.73
C VAL A 92 1.79 -14.93 17.42
N GLY A 93 2.15 -14.97 16.13
CA GLY A 93 3.51 -15.17 15.68
C GLY A 93 4.46 -14.04 16.10
N HIS A 94 4.03 -12.79 15.92
CA HIS A 94 4.78 -11.61 16.38
C HIS A 94 5.03 -11.64 17.89
N SER A 95 3.98 -11.85 18.68
CA SER A 95 4.12 -11.87 20.13
C SER A 95 5.07 -12.99 20.60
N MET A 96 5.02 -14.18 19.99
CA MET A 96 5.95 -15.27 20.33
C MET A 96 7.41 -14.89 20.09
N ALA A 97 7.72 -14.24 18.96
CA ALA A 97 9.08 -13.84 18.65
C ALA A 97 9.58 -12.71 19.56
N TYR A 98 8.75 -11.69 19.82
CA TYR A 98 9.08 -10.63 20.78
C TYR A 98 9.38 -11.17 22.17
N GLU A 99 8.61 -12.16 22.63
CA GLU A 99 8.85 -12.79 23.92
C GLU A 99 10.21 -13.50 23.98
N GLU A 100 10.62 -14.18 22.91
CA GLU A 100 11.94 -14.83 22.87
C GLU A 100 13.08 -13.80 22.77
N LEU A 101 12.89 -12.71 22.02
CA LEU A 101 13.85 -11.60 21.95
C LEU A 101 14.13 -11.00 23.32
N VAL A 102 13.10 -10.68 24.10
CA VAL A 102 13.29 -10.03 25.41
C VAL A 102 13.80 -10.98 26.49
N ARG A 103 13.57 -12.29 26.34
CA ARG A 103 14.13 -13.32 27.21
C ARG A 103 15.58 -13.68 26.87
N GLY A 104 16.15 -13.11 25.81
CA GLY A 104 17.52 -13.41 25.35
C GLY A 104 17.64 -14.77 24.65
N ASN A 105 16.52 -15.31 24.16
CA ASN A 105 16.43 -16.59 23.46
C ASN A 105 16.43 -16.42 21.93
N GLN A 106 16.99 -15.32 21.43
CA GLN A 106 17.02 -15.02 19.99
C GLN A 106 17.61 -16.15 19.12
N SER A 107 18.53 -16.97 19.65
CA SER A 107 19.09 -18.13 18.93
C SER A 107 18.04 -19.17 18.52
N LYS A 108 16.86 -19.17 19.14
CA LYS A 108 15.74 -20.06 18.81
C LYS A 108 14.86 -19.54 17.68
N LEU A 109 14.99 -18.26 17.30
CA LEU A 109 14.12 -17.62 16.31
C LEU A 109 14.11 -18.36 14.98
N GLU A 110 15.26 -18.83 14.49
CA GLU A 110 15.37 -19.57 13.21
C GLU A 110 15.12 -21.09 13.31
N THR A 111 14.83 -21.60 14.52
CA THR A 111 14.72 -23.05 14.79
C THR A 111 13.42 -23.37 15.55
N ASP A 112 13.50 -23.58 16.86
CA ASP A 112 12.37 -24.01 17.69
C ASP A 112 11.23 -23.00 17.68
N THR A 113 11.55 -21.71 17.75
CA THR A 113 10.55 -20.65 17.74
C THR A 113 9.93 -20.51 16.36
N PHE A 114 10.72 -20.52 15.28
CA PHE A 114 10.19 -20.60 13.91
C PHE A 114 9.21 -21.76 13.76
N GLY A 115 9.59 -22.97 14.19
CA GLY A 115 8.73 -24.15 14.09
C GLY A 115 7.44 -24.06 14.90
N LYS A 116 7.43 -23.32 16.02
CA LYS A 116 6.21 -23.04 16.79
C LYS A 116 5.31 -22.04 16.05
N ILE A 117 5.88 -20.93 15.55
CA ILE A 117 5.14 -19.92 14.81
C ILE A 117 4.55 -20.54 13.53
N ASP A 118 5.34 -21.29 12.77
CA ASP A 118 4.91 -22.02 11.57
C ASP A 118 3.75 -22.99 11.86
N ARG A 119 3.77 -23.67 13.01
CA ARG A 119 2.66 -24.54 13.42
C ARG A 119 1.37 -23.76 13.69
N VAL A 120 1.47 -22.59 14.32
CA VAL A 120 0.33 -21.70 14.57
C VAL A 120 -0.21 -21.17 13.25
N LEU A 121 0.66 -20.78 12.32
CA LEU A 121 0.25 -20.31 10.99
C LEU A 121 -0.49 -21.37 10.18
N LYS A 122 -0.06 -22.64 10.28
CA LYS A 122 -0.76 -23.77 9.65
C LYS A 122 -2.06 -24.14 10.36
N ASN A 123 -2.23 -23.73 11.62
CA ASN A 123 -3.39 -24.05 12.46
C ASN A 123 -3.84 -22.80 13.23
N PRO A 124 -4.32 -21.77 12.51
CA PRO A 124 -4.60 -20.46 13.09
C PRO A 124 -5.68 -20.53 14.17
N PRO A 125 -5.57 -19.76 15.26
CA PRO A 125 -6.58 -19.75 16.29
C PRO A 125 -7.89 -19.15 15.76
N ARG A 126 -9.01 -19.69 16.23
CA ARG A 126 -10.35 -19.24 15.83
C ARG A 126 -10.64 -17.80 16.25
N LEU A 127 -10.06 -17.34 17.35
CA LEU A 127 -10.20 -15.99 17.88
C LEU A 127 -8.81 -15.44 18.16
N MET A 128 -8.61 -14.14 17.94
CA MET A 128 -7.37 -13.47 18.27
C MET A 128 -7.18 -13.43 19.80
N PRO A 129 -6.14 -14.06 20.35
CA PRO A 129 -5.76 -13.85 21.75
C PRO A 129 -5.16 -12.44 21.91
N ALA A 130 -5.30 -11.84 23.10
CA ALA A 130 -4.59 -10.60 23.38
C ALA A 130 -3.07 -10.88 23.44
N GLU A 131 -2.28 -10.07 22.73
CA GLU A 131 -0.83 -10.26 22.56
C GLU A 131 -0.09 -10.34 23.90
N ARG A 132 -0.48 -9.51 24.87
CA ARG A 132 0.04 -9.53 26.26
C ARG A 132 0.01 -10.88 26.96
N PHE A 133 -0.90 -11.78 26.58
CA PHE A 133 -0.97 -13.12 27.16
C PHE A 133 0.02 -14.10 26.51
N ILE A 134 0.52 -13.78 25.31
CA ILE A 134 1.54 -14.54 24.59
C ILE A 134 2.93 -14.00 24.89
N SER A 135 3.08 -12.67 24.98
CA SER A 135 4.36 -11.97 25.22
C SER A 135 4.42 -11.21 26.55
N PRO A 136 4.12 -11.85 27.70
CA PRO A 136 3.94 -11.15 28.96
C PRO A 136 5.22 -10.48 29.49
N THR A 137 6.42 -10.95 29.12
CA THR A 137 7.67 -10.31 29.52
C THR A 137 7.93 -9.07 28.70
N PHE A 138 7.64 -9.13 27.39
CA PHE A 138 7.72 -7.97 26.51
C PHE A 138 6.78 -6.86 27.00
N SER A 139 5.51 -7.19 27.29
CA SER A 139 4.51 -6.21 27.74
C SER A 139 4.89 -5.51 29.05
N ARG A 140 5.46 -6.26 30.01
CA ARG A 140 5.90 -5.68 31.28
C ARG A 140 7.13 -4.77 31.11
N LYS A 141 8.01 -5.10 30.17
CA LYS A 141 9.27 -4.39 29.96
C LYS A 141 9.07 -3.14 29.10
N TYR A 142 8.23 -3.22 28.07
CA TYR A 142 8.01 -2.19 27.06
C TYR A 142 6.54 -1.77 26.98
N GLY A 143 5.89 -1.56 28.13
CA GLY A 143 4.43 -1.38 28.20
C GLY A 143 3.82 -0.24 27.37
N VAL A 144 4.55 0.85 27.13
CA VAL A 144 4.11 1.93 26.21
C VAL A 144 4.31 1.56 24.75
N LEU A 145 5.38 0.85 24.40
CA LEU A 145 5.57 0.35 23.05
C LEU A 145 4.44 -0.60 22.68
N GLU A 146 4.05 -1.51 23.58
CA GLU A 146 2.92 -2.39 23.35
C GLU A 146 1.60 -1.63 23.19
N GLN A 147 1.38 -0.56 23.97
CA GLN A 147 0.20 0.30 23.77
C GLN A 147 0.21 1.00 22.40
N ILE A 148 1.37 1.44 21.90
CA ILE A 148 1.49 2.02 20.57
C ILE A 148 1.12 0.97 19.51
N PHE A 149 1.70 -0.24 19.61
CA PHE A 149 1.40 -1.35 18.71
C PHE A 149 -0.08 -1.72 18.74
N ASP A 150 -0.65 -1.99 19.91
CA ASP A 150 -2.06 -2.34 20.08
C ASP A 150 -2.97 -1.25 19.51
N TRP A 151 -2.66 0.02 19.77
CA TRP A 151 -3.51 1.12 19.33
C TRP A 151 -3.58 1.24 17.80
N THR A 152 -2.45 1.13 17.11
CA THR A 152 -2.41 1.17 15.66
C THR A 152 -2.93 -0.14 15.04
N HIS A 153 -2.70 -1.30 15.67
CA HIS A 153 -3.31 -2.57 15.27
C HIS A 153 -4.84 -2.54 15.35
N PHE A 154 -5.41 -1.88 16.37
CA PHE A 154 -6.87 -1.68 16.41
C PHE A 154 -7.35 -0.85 15.22
N LEU A 155 -6.70 0.26 14.89
CA LEU A 155 -7.07 1.04 13.69
C LEU A 155 -7.02 0.18 12.41
N HIS A 156 -5.99 -0.66 12.28
CA HIS A 156 -5.82 -1.59 11.17
C HIS A 156 -6.99 -2.58 11.09
N ALA A 157 -7.26 -3.30 12.19
CA ALA A 157 -8.35 -4.29 12.28
C ALA A 157 -9.73 -3.65 12.06
N GLN A 158 -9.98 -2.47 12.64
CA GLN A 158 -11.25 -1.77 12.46
C GLN A 158 -11.48 -1.31 11.02
N THR A 159 -10.43 -0.87 10.33
CA THR A 159 -10.53 -0.53 8.90
C THR A 159 -10.95 -1.75 8.09
N VAL A 160 -10.35 -2.91 8.34
CA VAL A 160 -10.65 -4.18 7.67
C VAL A 160 -12.08 -4.64 7.95
N ASP A 161 -12.51 -4.56 9.20
CA ASP A 161 -13.87 -4.83 9.63
C ASP A 161 -14.89 -3.94 8.91
N ILE A 162 -14.64 -2.64 8.80
CA ILE A 162 -15.50 -1.71 8.06
C ILE A 162 -15.59 -2.12 6.58
N LEU A 163 -14.47 -2.47 5.95
CA LEU A 163 -14.44 -2.89 4.54
C LEU A 163 -15.17 -4.23 4.32
N ALA A 164 -15.03 -5.17 5.25
CA ALA A 164 -15.70 -6.47 5.23
C ALA A 164 -17.19 -6.39 5.64
N SER A 165 -17.64 -5.25 6.17
CA SER A 165 -19.00 -5.13 6.69
C SER A 165 -20.07 -5.33 5.62
N THR A 166 -21.05 -6.17 5.93
CA THR A 166 -22.27 -6.37 5.13
C THR A 166 -23.42 -5.48 5.58
N GLN A 167 -23.26 -4.75 6.69
CA GLN A 167 -24.27 -3.88 7.27
C GLN A 167 -24.15 -2.42 6.80
N LEU A 168 -22.95 -2.02 6.35
CA LEU A 168 -22.66 -0.66 5.91
C LEU A 168 -22.75 -0.54 4.39
N THR A 169 -23.43 0.51 3.92
CA THR A 169 -23.36 0.98 2.53
C THR A 169 -21.96 1.54 2.22
N PRO A 170 -21.56 1.66 0.94
CA PRO A 170 -20.26 2.22 0.58
C PRO A 170 -19.99 3.60 1.18
N SER A 171 -20.96 4.52 1.15
CA SER A 171 -20.80 5.85 1.75
C SER A 171 -20.70 5.83 3.28
N GLN A 172 -21.36 4.86 3.94
CA GLN A 172 -21.20 4.66 5.38
C GLN A 172 -19.82 4.08 5.72
N LYS A 173 -19.27 3.18 4.90
CA LYS A 173 -17.90 2.67 5.08
C LYS A 173 -16.90 3.81 5.03
N GLU A 174 -17.00 4.68 4.02
CA GLU A 174 -16.19 5.89 3.89
C GLU A 174 -16.25 6.78 5.14
N ALA A 175 -17.46 7.06 5.62
CA ALA A 175 -17.66 7.89 6.80
C ALA A 175 -17.14 7.23 8.09
N GLU A 176 -17.28 5.91 8.24
CA GLU A 176 -16.77 5.20 9.41
C GLU A 176 -15.24 5.08 9.42
N ILE A 177 -14.60 4.90 8.25
CA ILE A 177 -13.13 4.91 8.13
C ILE A 177 -12.56 6.24 8.64
N GLU A 178 -13.15 7.36 8.23
CA GLU A 178 -12.76 8.67 8.74
C GLU A 178 -13.00 8.80 10.25
N ARG A 179 -14.13 8.29 10.77
CA ARG A 179 -14.43 8.34 12.21
C ARG A 179 -13.46 7.51 13.04
N VAL A 180 -13.05 6.33 12.59
CA VAL A 180 -12.05 5.52 13.32
C VAL A 180 -10.67 6.16 13.26
N TYR A 181 -10.31 6.78 12.14
CA TYR A 181 -9.06 7.53 12.02
C TYR A 181 -9.01 8.72 12.99
N GLN A 182 -10.07 9.52 13.05
CA GLN A 182 -10.16 10.63 14.00
C GLN A 182 -10.16 10.14 15.46
N TYR A 183 -10.86 9.04 15.75
CA TYR A 183 -10.82 8.41 17.07
C TYR A 183 -9.42 7.97 17.46
N TYR A 184 -8.68 7.33 16.54
CA TYR A 184 -7.30 6.92 16.73
C TYR A 184 -6.39 8.10 17.10
N ARG A 185 -6.49 9.20 16.35
CA ARG A 185 -5.62 10.37 16.57
C ARG A 185 -5.93 11.16 17.83
N THR A 186 -7.19 11.20 18.26
CA THR A 186 -7.64 12.13 19.30
C THR A 186 -7.85 11.48 20.66
N SER A 187 -8.02 10.16 20.74
CA SER A 187 -8.38 9.50 22.01
C SER A 187 -7.19 9.20 22.91
N LEU A 188 -6.01 8.97 22.33
CA LEU A 188 -4.79 8.64 23.06
C LEU A 188 -3.60 9.45 22.53
N PRO A 189 -2.60 9.76 23.37
CA PRO A 189 -1.48 10.62 22.98
C PRO A 189 -0.39 9.88 22.17
N TYR A 190 -0.62 8.61 21.79
CA TYR A 190 0.36 7.70 21.23
C TYR A 190 0.21 7.49 19.71
N ALA A 191 -0.49 8.39 19.01
CA ALA A 191 -0.70 8.24 17.58
C ALA A 191 0.65 8.30 16.83
N ILE A 192 0.89 7.29 15.99
CA ILE A 192 1.92 7.34 14.94
C ILE A 192 1.58 8.46 13.95
N THR A 193 2.59 9.07 13.33
CA THR A 193 2.39 10.12 12.34
C THR A 193 1.74 9.59 11.06
N PRO A 194 0.74 10.27 10.48
CA PRO A 194 0.20 9.95 9.17
C PRO A 194 1.05 10.51 8.03
N LEU A 195 2.14 11.20 8.34
CA LEU A 195 3.05 11.72 7.33
C LEU A 195 3.84 10.58 6.69
N PRO A 196 4.11 10.66 5.39
CA PRO A 196 5.01 9.73 4.73
C PRO A 196 6.43 9.90 5.30
N MET A 197 7.04 8.81 5.76
CA MET A 197 8.39 8.80 6.34
C MET A 197 9.41 8.19 5.39
N ASN A 198 10.66 8.63 5.48
CA ASN A 198 11.72 8.16 4.58
C ASN A 198 12.33 6.82 5.02
N MET A 199 12.33 5.82 4.13
CA MET A 199 12.98 4.53 4.41
C MET A 199 14.49 4.68 4.67
N GLY A 200 15.15 5.63 4.02
CA GLY A 200 16.54 5.99 4.28
C GLY A 200 16.78 6.58 5.67
N TYR A 201 15.78 7.24 6.28
CA TYR A 201 15.87 7.66 7.68
C TYR A 201 15.94 6.43 8.60
N LEU A 202 15.11 5.45 8.33
CA LEU A 202 14.95 4.27 9.17
C LEU A 202 16.08 3.26 8.95
N TYR A 203 16.52 3.05 7.71
CA TYR A 203 17.67 2.22 7.37
C TYR A 203 19.02 2.90 7.62
N GLY A 204 19.01 4.19 7.99
CA GLY A 204 20.19 4.95 8.35
C GLY A 204 20.66 4.74 9.79
N GLN A 205 19.91 3.99 10.61
CA GLN A 205 20.27 3.76 12.01
C GLN A 205 21.47 2.80 12.14
N PRO A 206 22.34 2.96 13.17
CA PRO A 206 23.53 2.11 13.34
C PRO A 206 23.23 0.60 13.51
N TYR A 207 22.00 0.26 13.91
CA TYR A 207 21.54 -1.11 14.13
C TYR A 207 20.71 -1.67 12.97
N SER A 208 20.44 -0.88 11.92
CA SER A 208 19.53 -1.27 10.85
C SER A 208 19.90 -2.61 10.22
N LYS A 209 18.89 -3.40 9.85
CA LYS A 209 18.98 -4.68 9.11
C LYS A 209 19.54 -5.85 9.92
N ARG A 210 19.98 -5.65 11.17
CA ARG A 210 20.56 -6.72 11.99
C ARG A 210 19.60 -7.89 12.19
N PHE A 211 18.30 -7.63 12.33
CA PHE A 211 17.29 -8.67 12.50
C PHE A 211 17.12 -9.49 11.22
N ARG A 212 16.84 -8.85 10.09
CA ARG A 212 16.63 -9.56 8.83
C ARG A 212 17.87 -10.31 8.35
N ASP A 213 19.06 -9.77 8.61
CA ASP A 213 20.32 -10.40 8.22
C ASP A 213 20.66 -11.61 9.14
N GLY A 214 20.28 -11.56 10.42
CA GLY A 214 20.54 -12.62 11.40
C GLY A 214 19.44 -13.68 11.52
N TYR A 215 18.18 -13.33 11.19
CA TYR A 215 16.98 -14.13 11.43
C TYR A 215 16.05 -14.10 10.21
N ALA A 216 16.60 -14.48 9.05
CA ALA A 216 15.94 -14.32 7.76
C ALA A 216 14.59 -15.06 7.64
N LYS A 217 14.46 -16.28 8.18
CA LYS A 217 13.17 -17.01 8.10
C LYS A 217 12.11 -16.33 8.96
N THR A 218 12.49 -15.93 10.17
CA THR A 218 11.57 -15.24 11.09
C THR A 218 11.13 -13.90 10.51
N ASN A 219 12.08 -13.14 9.95
CA ASN A 219 11.79 -11.90 9.24
C ASN A 219 10.89 -12.12 8.02
N GLY A 220 11.11 -13.21 7.27
CA GLY A 220 10.26 -13.61 6.16
C GLY A 220 8.80 -13.80 6.57
N LEU A 221 8.55 -14.42 7.73
CA LEU A 221 7.19 -14.52 8.28
C LEU A 221 6.59 -13.14 8.54
N PHE A 222 7.33 -12.23 9.18
CA PHE A 222 6.83 -10.89 9.53
C PHE A 222 6.50 -10.08 8.28
N TRP A 223 7.39 -10.08 7.29
CA TRP A 223 7.15 -9.36 6.04
C TRP A 223 6.05 -10.02 5.20
N GLY A 224 5.92 -11.34 5.25
CA GLY A 224 4.76 -12.04 4.67
C GLY A 224 3.44 -11.61 5.33
N TYR A 225 3.44 -11.37 6.64
CA TYR A 225 2.27 -10.84 7.34
C TYR A 225 1.95 -9.41 6.92
N HIS A 226 2.97 -8.55 6.83
CA HIS A 226 2.82 -7.18 6.35
C HIS A 226 2.27 -7.15 4.92
N TRP A 227 2.72 -8.08 4.07
CA TRP A 227 2.16 -8.25 2.73
C TRP A 227 0.66 -8.55 2.76
N LEU A 228 0.23 -9.51 3.59
CA LEU A 228 -1.18 -9.85 3.72
C LEU A 228 -2.00 -8.66 4.24
N GLN A 229 -1.47 -7.98 5.26
CA GLN A 229 -2.07 -6.81 5.87
C GLN A 229 -2.22 -5.63 4.92
N GLY A 230 -1.22 -5.40 4.07
CA GLY A 230 -1.26 -4.39 3.02
C GLY A 230 -2.24 -4.75 1.91
N THR A 231 -2.18 -5.97 1.38
CA THR A 231 -2.96 -6.40 0.19
C THR A 231 -4.46 -6.46 0.44
N MET A 232 -4.90 -6.72 1.68
CA MET A 232 -6.32 -6.88 1.95
C MET A 232 -7.15 -5.61 1.74
N TYR A 233 -6.55 -4.42 1.74
CA TYR A 233 -7.31 -3.19 1.52
C TYR A 233 -7.93 -3.09 0.14
N ASP A 234 -7.12 -3.21 -0.92
CA ASP A 234 -7.64 -3.25 -2.29
C ASP A 234 -8.41 -4.55 -2.55
N ALA A 235 -8.11 -5.63 -1.82
CA ALA A 235 -8.87 -6.88 -1.88
C ALA A 235 -10.33 -6.70 -1.41
N LEU A 236 -10.55 -5.95 -0.33
CA LEU A 236 -11.88 -5.80 0.28
C LEU A 236 -12.67 -4.61 -0.26
N TYR A 237 -11.97 -3.53 -0.59
CA TYR A 237 -12.60 -2.27 -0.96
C TYR A 237 -13.41 -2.38 -2.26
N GLY A 238 -14.64 -1.84 -2.24
CA GLY A 238 -15.53 -1.80 -3.39
C GLY A 238 -16.12 -3.14 -3.82
N LYS A 239 -16.00 -4.20 -2.99
CA LYS A 239 -16.45 -5.56 -3.31
C LYS A 239 -17.60 -6.01 -2.41
N THR A 240 -18.47 -6.85 -2.97
CA THR A 240 -19.46 -7.64 -2.25
C THR A 240 -18.79 -8.75 -1.45
N LEU A 241 -19.48 -9.34 -0.47
CA LEU A 241 -18.92 -10.42 0.34
C LEU A 241 -18.50 -11.65 -0.50
N GLU A 242 -19.25 -11.97 -1.56
CA GLU A 242 -18.90 -13.08 -2.45
C GLU A 242 -17.60 -12.80 -3.21
N GLU A 243 -17.48 -11.61 -3.79
CA GLU A 243 -16.25 -11.16 -4.46
C GLU A 243 -15.07 -11.10 -3.49
N GLN A 244 -15.28 -10.64 -2.25
CA GLN A 244 -14.24 -10.61 -1.21
C GLN A 244 -13.74 -12.01 -0.88
N LYS A 245 -14.65 -12.99 -0.71
CA LYS A 245 -14.27 -14.40 -0.47
C LYS A 245 -13.48 -14.97 -1.64
N LYS A 246 -13.94 -14.77 -2.88
CA LYS A 246 -13.24 -15.24 -4.08
C LYS A 246 -11.89 -14.56 -4.31
N THR A 247 -11.82 -13.26 -4.04
CA THR A 247 -10.57 -12.49 -4.06
C THR A 247 -9.58 -13.09 -3.07
N TYR A 248 -10.03 -13.38 -1.85
CA TYR A 248 -9.18 -13.96 -0.83
C TYR A 248 -8.79 -15.43 -1.09
N GLU A 249 -9.58 -16.23 -1.82
CA GLU A 249 -9.14 -17.57 -2.26
C GLU A 249 -7.83 -17.49 -3.07
N VAL A 250 -7.72 -16.50 -3.95
CA VAL A 250 -6.50 -16.26 -4.76
C VAL A 250 -5.35 -15.71 -3.90
N LEU A 251 -5.62 -14.68 -3.09
CA LEU A 251 -4.60 -14.04 -2.27
C LEU A 251 -4.10 -14.93 -1.14
N GLY A 252 -5.00 -15.68 -0.49
CA GLY A 252 -4.67 -16.62 0.57
C GLY A 252 -3.76 -17.74 0.05
N LYS A 253 -4.07 -18.31 -1.14
CA LYS A 253 -3.18 -19.28 -1.78
C LYS A 253 -1.77 -18.69 -1.99
N ARG A 254 -1.69 -17.48 -2.56
CA ARG A 254 -0.40 -16.79 -2.77
C ARG A 254 0.34 -16.51 -1.46
N TYR A 255 -0.39 -16.08 -0.43
CA TYR A 255 0.14 -15.84 0.90
C TYR A 255 0.78 -17.11 1.47
N HIS A 256 0.06 -18.22 1.53
CA HIS A 256 0.56 -19.46 2.13
C HIS A 256 1.68 -20.12 1.30
N GLU A 257 1.61 -20.05 -0.03
CA GLU A 257 2.57 -20.76 -0.90
C GLU A 257 3.86 -19.97 -1.15
N VAL A 258 3.82 -18.63 -1.09
CA VAL A 258 4.95 -17.80 -1.49
C VAL A 258 5.26 -16.73 -0.45
N GLU A 259 4.32 -15.84 -0.18
CA GLU A 259 4.63 -14.59 0.52
C GLU A 259 5.01 -14.80 1.98
N LEU A 260 4.39 -15.77 2.64
CA LEU A 260 4.64 -16.12 4.03
C LEU A 260 6.08 -16.55 4.29
N TYR A 261 6.71 -17.25 3.37
CA TYR A 261 8.05 -17.83 3.56
C TYR A 261 9.14 -17.12 2.76
N LYS A 262 8.83 -15.96 2.18
CA LYS A 262 9.77 -15.23 1.33
C LYS A 262 10.84 -14.52 2.16
N THR A 263 12.10 -14.93 2.01
CA THR A 263 13.24 -14.39 2.80
C THR A 263 14.17 -13.47 2.01
N ASP A 264 13.98 -13.35 0.71
CA ASP A 264 14.88 -12.65 -0.22
C ASP A 264 14.37 -11.26 -0.63
N ARG A 265 13.30 -10.77 0.01
CA ARG A 265 12.80 -9.42 -0.20
C ARG A 265 13.90 -8.39 0.15
N PRO A 266 14.11 -7.36 -0.68
CA PRO A 266 15.11 -6.33 -0.38
C PRO A 266 14.63 -5.31 0.66
N PHE A 267 13.31 -5.12 0.77
CA PHE A 267 12.64 -4.27 1.75
C PHE A 267 11.24 -4.82 2.07
N MET A 268 10.66 -4.31 3.16
CA MET A 268 9.33 -4.69 3.63
C MET A 268 8.24 -4.32 2.61
N PRO A 269 7.23 -5.18 2.37
CA PRO A 269 6.12 -4.86 1.47
C PRO A 269 5.36 -3.61 1.92
N MET A 270 5.10 -2.71 0.98
CA MET A 270 4.51 -1.40 1.29
C MET A 270 3.03 -1.36 0.91
N THR A 271 2.26 -0.52 1.60
CA THR A 271 0.82 -0.44 1.35
C THR A 271 0.50 0.03 -0.07
N ALA A 272 1.28 0.92 -0.70
CA ALA A 272 0.99 1.29 -2.10
C ALA A 272 1.48 0.30 -3.15
N GLU A 273 2.41 -0.59 -2.81
CA GLU A 273 2.79 -1.70 -3.71
C GLU A 273 1.67 -2.74 -3.73
N THR A 274 1.06 -2.99 -2.57
CA THR A 274 0.09 -4.06 -2.36
C THR A 274 -1.37 -3.62 -2.52
N SER A 275 -1.68 -2.36 -2.19
CA SER A 275 -2.99 -1.72 -2.25
C SER A 275 -2.92 -0.24 -2.69
N PRO A 276 -2.47 0.05 -3.93
CA PRO A 276 -2.31 1.42 -4.42
C PRO A 276 -3.61 2.22 -4.45
N ARG A 277 -4.78 1.59 -4.65
CA ARG A 277 -6.05 2.36 -4.68
C ARG A 277 -6.42 2.83 -3.27
N PHE A 278 -6.25 1.97 -2.27
CA PHE A 278 -6.39 2.35 -0.87
C PHE A 278 -5.41 3.45 -0.48
N SER A 279 -4.14 3.35 -0.87
CA SER A 279 -3.15 4.40 -0.59
C SER A 279 -3.53 5.75 -1.22
N MET A 280 -4.08 5.75 -2.44
CA MET A 280 -4.58 6.97 -3.07
C MET A 280 -5.84 7.53 -2.38
N ARG A 281 -6.71 6.64 -1.87
CA ARG A 281 -7.96 7.04 -1.21
C ARG A 281 -7.74 7.54 0.21
N TYR A 282 -6.90 6.85 0.96
CA TYR A 282 -6.63 7.06 2.39
C TYR A 282 -5.12 7.12 2.66
N PRO A 283 -4.40 8.11 2.09
CA PRO A 283 -2.94 8.18 2.21
C PRO A 283 -2.45 8.24 3.65
N HIS A 284 -3.18 8.95 4.51
CA HIS A 284 -2.88 9.03 5.94
C HIS A 284 -2.90 7.67 6.63
N LEU A 285 -3.87 6.80 6.29
CA LEU A 285 -3.95 5.45 6.85
C LEU A 285 -2.85 4.54 6.29
N ALA A 286 -2.60 4.60 4.98
CA ALA A 286 -1.51 3.83 4.37
C ALA A 286 -0.15 4.18 5.01
N ASN A 287 0.14 5.47 5.20
CA ASN A 287 1.36 5.93 5.85
C ASN A 287 1.45 5.47 7.32
N LEU A 288 0.35 5.54 8.07
CA LEU A 288 0.30 5.03 9.45
C LEU A 288 0.69 3.56 9.54
N PHE A 289 0.17 2.73 8.64
CA PHE A 289 0.46 1.29 8.63
C PHE A 289 1.91 1.03 8.23
N ASP A 290 2.40 1.71 7.20
CA ASP A 290 3.80 1.62 6.79
C ASP A 290 4.74 2.04 7.94
N ASN A 291 4.46 3.17 8.59
CA ASN A 291 5.24 3.70 9.72
C ASN A 291 5.21 2.78 10.96
N LEU A 292 4.09 2.09 11.22
CA LEU A 292 3.98 1.09 12.28
C LEU A 292 4.92 -0.10 12.02
N HIS A 293 4.86 -0.66 10.83
CA HIS A 293 5.67 -1.83 10.50
C HIS A 293 7.17 -1.49 10.44
N MET A 294 7.51 -0.27 10.03
CA MET A 294 8.86 0.28 10.18
C MET A 294 9.32 0.34 11.65
N LEU A 295 8.43 0.71 12.58
CA LEU A 295 8.73 0.68 14.01
C LEU A 295 8.98 -0.76 14.51
N HIS A 296 8.22 -1.74 14.03
CA HIS A 296 8.47 -3.16 14.33
C HIS A 296 9.88 -3.59 13.90
N ASP A 297 10.28 -3.28 12.66
CA ASP A 297 11.62 -3.57 12.13
C ASP A 297 12.73 -2.92 12.99
N MET A 298 12.60 -1.64 13.34
CA MET A 298 13.58 -0.95 14.20
C MET A 298 13.70 -1.60 15.58
N VAL A 299 12.58 -1.93 16.22
CA VAL A 299 12.59 -2.58 17.54
C VAL A 299 13.25 -3.95 17.45
N ASN A 300 12.96 -4.72 16.42
CA ASN A 300 13.59 -6.02 16.17
C ASN A 300 15.11 -5.89 16.05
N ASP A 301 15.58 -4.95 15.21
CA ASP A 301 17.00 -4.64 15.03
C ASP A 301 17.69 -4.25 16.34
N ILE A 302 17.07 -3.37 17.14
CA ILE A 302 17.60 -2.95 18.44
C ILE A 302 17.69 -4.14 19.40
N LEU A 303 16.66 -4.99 19.46
CA LEU A 303 16.61 -6.12 20.40
C LEU A 303 17.68 -7.17 20.11
N VAL A 304 18.00 -7.43 18.84
CA VAL A 304 19.04 -8.40 18.47
C VAL A 304 20.46 -7.85 18.46
N SER A 305 20.61 -6.53 18.58
CA SER A 305 21.91 -5.86 18.62
C SER A 305 22.74 -6.30 19.84
N GLY A 306 23.81 -7.07 19.60
CA GLY A 306 24.65 -7.63 20.67
C GLY A 306 25.65 -6.64 21.29
N ASP A 307 25.94 -5.55 20.59
CA ASP A 307 26.80 -4.44 21.00
C ASP A 307 26.07 -3.40 21.88
N LEU A 308 24.73 -3.44 21.96
CA LEU A 308 23.95 -2.56 22.81
C LEU A 308 23.74 -3.19 24.20
N THR A 309 24.09 -2.43 25.24
CA THR A 309 23.71 -2.76 26.62
C THR A 309 22.19 -2.72 26.81
N PRO A 310 21.62 -3.37 27.85
CA PRO A 310 20.19 -3.31 28.12
C PRO A 310 19.62 -1.89 28.22
N GLY A 311 20.34 -0.97 28.87
CA GLY A 311 19.93 0.44 28.98
C GLY A 311 19.98 1.17 27.64
N GLN A 312 20.99 0.90 26.80
CA GLN A 312 21.04 1.45 25.45
C GLN A 312 19.88 0.94 24.58
N LYS A 313 19.53 -0.35 24.67
CA LYS A 313 18.36 -0.89 23.93
C LYS A 313 17.07 -0.18 24.33
N GLU A 314 16.87 0.06 25.63
CA GLU A 314 15.71 0.79 26.12
C GLU A 314 15.66 2.24 25.60
N GLU A 315 16.78 2.96 25.68
CA GLU A 315 16.88 4.33 25.13
C GLU A 315 16.64 4.36 23.61
N GLN A 316 17.20 3.40 22.87
CA GLN A 316 17.01 3.33 21.42
C GLN A 316 15.57 2.96 21.03
N ILE A 317 14.90 2.08 21.78
CA ILE A 317 13.48 1.77 21.56
C ILE A 317 12.63 3.02 21.80
N GLN A 318 12.90 3.77 22.87
CA GLN A 318 12.22 5.05 23.11
C GLN A 318 12.50 6.07 22.01
N ALA A 319 13.74 6.14 21.49
CA ALA A 319 14.08 7.01 20.37
C ALA A 319 13.35 6.62 19.08
N ALA A 320 13.25 5.31 18.80
CA ALA A 320 12.49 4.76 17.68
C ALA A 320 10.99 5.03 17.81
N MET A 321 10.41 4.86 19.01
CA MET A 321 9.02 5.27 19.27
C MET A 321 8.86 6.76 18.95
N TRP A 322 9.64 7.64 19.59
CA TRP A 322 9.55 9.09 19.39
C TRP A 322 9.67 9.47 17.91
N MET A 323 10.54 8.80 17.15
CA MET A 323 10.75 8.99 15.72
C MET A 323 9.49 8.90 14.88
N VAL A 324 8.53 8.04 15.23
CA VAL A 324 7.33 7.82 14.43
C VAL A 324 6.08 8.45 15.05
N MET A 325 6.17 9.12 16.20
CA MET A 325 5.01 9.70 16.88
C MET A 325 4.55 10.99 16.21
N GLU A 326 3.24 11.13 16.00
CA GLU A 326 2.61 12.33 15.45
C GLU A 326 3.03 13.60 16.20
N LYS A 327 3.18 13.52 17.54
CA LYS A 327 3.59 14.65 18.37
C LYS A 327 4.99 15.19 18.02
N ARG A 328 5.90 14.36 17.53
CA ARG A 328 7.23 14.79 17.05
C ARG A 328 7.13 15.63 15.78
N HIS A 329 6.11 15.36 14.98
CA HIS A 329 5.90 15.94 13.65
C HIS A 329 4.83 17.04 13.66
N GLU A 330 4.52 17.60 14.83
CA GLU A 330 3.50 18.64 14.98
C GLU A 330 3.90 19.90 14.21
N GLY A 331 3.02 20.34 13.29
CA GLY A 331 3.27 21.49 12.43
C GLY A 331 3.98 21.18 11.11
N GLU A 332 4.49 19.96 10.94
CA GLU A 332 5.06 19.50 9.67
C GLU A 332 3.96 19.11 8.68
N LYS A 333 4.28 19.15 7.38
CA LYS A 333 3.33 18.86 6.30
C LYS A 333 3.94 17.94 5.24
N PRO A 334 3.12 17.13 4.53
CA PRO A 334 3.56 16.48 3.31
C PRO A 334 4.11 17.53 2.32
N GLY A 335 5.15 17.19 1.57
CA GLY A 335 5.86 18.07 0.66
C GLY A 335 6.88 19.01 1.32
N THR A 336 6.91 19.11 2.66
CA THR A 336 7.82 20.03 3.35
C THR A 336 9.08 19.33 3.83
N VAL A 337 10.19 20.08 3.80
CA VAL A 337 11.44 19.68 4.42
C VAL A 337 11.40 20.19 5.85
N GLY A 338 11.48 19.30 6.85
CA GLY A 338 11.49 19.70 8.27
C GLY A 338 12.71 20.56 8.64
N GLU A 339 12.80 20.95 9.93
CA GLU A 339 13.97 21.68 10.45
C GLU A 339 15.28 20.94 10.10
N GLY A 340 16.18 21.59 9.35
CA GLY A 340 17.48 21.02 8.96
C GLY A 340 17.75 20.89 7.46
N GLY A 341 16.75 21.09 6.58
CA GLY A 341 16.96 21.17 5.13
C GLY A 341 16.99 19.82 4.40
N LYS A 342 17.10 19.86 3.06
CA LYS A 342 16.96 18.68 2.18
C LYS A 342 17.98 17.60 2.58
N GLY A 343 17.52 16.37 2.79
CA GLY A 343 18.38 15.25 3.18
C GLY A 343 18.59 15.11 4.69
N ASN A 344 17.83 15.85 5.51
CA ASN A 344 17.69 15.52 6.92
C ASN A 344 16.78 14.29 7.12
N LEU A 345 16.82 13.77 8.33
CA LEU A 345 16.03 12.65 8.80
C LEU A 345 14.52 12.99 8.93
N HIS A 346 14.18 14.28 8.95
CA HIS A 346 12.83 14.84 9.04
C HIS A 346 12.30 15.29 7.68
N ASP A 347 12.40 14.40 6.70
CA ASP A 347 12.08 14.70 5.32
C ASP A 347 10.68 14.19 4.95
N HIS A 348 9.71 15.10 4.99
CA HIS A 348 8.34 14.86 4.56
C HIS A 348 8.08 15.35 3.14
N ARG A 349 9.09 15.48 2.26
CA ARG A 349 8.98 15.99 0.87
C ARG A 349 7.94 15.29 -0.02
N PHE A 350 7.28 14.24 0.43
CA PHE A 350 6.28 13.49 -0.33
C PHE A 350 4.92 14.18 -0.27
N MET A 351 4.27 14.28 -1.42
CA MET A 351 2.95 14.88 -1.53
C MET A 351 1.91 14.04 -0.78
N GLU A 352 0.83 14.69 -0.34
CA GLU A 352 -0.35 13.98 0.14
C GLU A 352 -0.87 13.03 -0.94
N GLY A 353 -1.11 11.75 -0.61
CA GLY A 353 -1.44 10.73 -1.61
C GLY A 353 -0.31 9.76 -1.94
N MET A 354 0.94 10.10 -1.60
CA MET A 354 2.06 9.21 -1.85
C MET A 354 2.25 8.21 -0.71
N PRO A 355 2.51 6.93 -1.01
CA PRO A 355 2.88 5.95 0.01
C PRO A 355 4.02 6.43 0.90
N GLY A 356 4.08 5.87 2.10
CA GLY A 356 5.09 6.11 3.13
C GLY A 356 6.50 5.65 2.73
N MET A 357 6.76 5.46 1.45
CA MET A 357 8.09 5.43 0.89
C MET A 357 8.59 6.85 0.75
N GLY A 358 8.97 7.46 1.86
CA GLY A 358 9.89 8.56 1.69
C GLY A 358 11.14 8.04 0.96
N ILE A 359 11.49 8.78 -0.09
CA ILE A 359 12.31 8.39 -1.23
C ILE A 359 13.34 7.30 -0.90
N MET A 360 13.19 6.12 -1.53
CA MET A 360 14.32 5.20 -1.72
C MET A 360 15.45 5.97 -2.39
N PRO A 361 16.72 5.63 -2.18
CA PRO A 361 17.80 6.25 -2.95
C PRO A 361 17.48 6.27 -4.46
N GLY A 362 17.19 7.45 -5.01
CA GLY A 362 16.84 7.64 -6.42
C GLY A 362 15.36 7.57 -6.81
N SER A 363 14.42 7.26 -5.91
CA SER A 363 12.99 7.35 -6.25
C SER A 363 12.55 8.81 -6.37
N THR A 364 11.43 9.05 -7.05
CA THR A 364 10.78 10.37 -7.11
C THR A 364 9.34 10.23 -6.61
N PRO A 365 8.61 11.34 -6.43
CA PRO A 365 7.19 11.31 -6.09
C PRO A 365 6.36 10.44 -7.06
N GLU A 366 6.77 10.39 -8.33
CA GLU A 366 6.12 9.62 -9.40
C GLU A 366 6.80 8.26 -9.63
N LEU A 367 8.09 8.10 -9.33
CA LEU A 367 8.88 6.93 -9.71
C LEU A 367 9.24 6.03 -8.51
N MET A 368 8.79 4.78 -8.50
CA MET A 368 9.01 3.80 -7.43
C MET A 368 9.67 2.51 -7.96
N TYR A 369 10.64 1.96 -7.23
CA TYR A 369 11.20 0.63 -7.52
C TYR A 369 10.33 -0.47 -6.92
N MET A 370 9.74 -1.29 -7.79
CA MET A 370 8.86 -2.41 -7.48
C MET A 370 9.65 -3.71 -7.58
N THR A 371 9.78 -4.42 -6.46
CA THR A 371 10.70 -5.59 -6.39
C THR A 371 10.04 -6.88 -6.77
N GLU A 372 8.74 -6.97 -6.52
CA GLU A 372 7.94 -8.12 -6.85
C GLU A 372 7.75 -8.23 -8.37
N ALA A 373 7.67 -9.47 -8.86
CA ALA A 373 7.60 -9.82 -10.28
C ALA A 373 8.70 -9.19 -11.17
N ASN A 374 9.84 -8.77 -10.61
CA ASN A 374 10.95 -8.12 -11.33
C ASN A 374 10.51 -6.86 -12.11
N MET A 375 9.53 -6.14 -11.55
CA MET A 375 8.92 -4.97 -12.18
C MET A 375 9.92 -3.83 -12.36
N GLY A 376 10.85 -3.64 -11.44
CA GLY A 376 11.84 -2.58 -11.50
C GLY A 376 11.22 -1.20 -11.27
N TRP A 377 11.76 -0.16 -11.90
CA TRP A 377 11.23 1.19 -11.75
C TRP A 377 9.90 1.37 -12.49
N MET A 378 8.91 1.89 -11.78
CA MET A 378 7.56 2.14 -12.28
C MET A 378 7.13 3.57 -11.97
N ASN A 379 6.43 4.21 -12.90
CA ASN A 379 5.79 5.49 -12.67
C ASN A 379 4.36 5.27 -12.11
N MET A 380 4.15 5.63 -10.85
CA MET A 380 2.89 5.44 -10.12
C MET A 380 1.76 6.35 -10.59
N GLY A 381 2.09 7.43 -11.32
CA GLY A 381 1.16 8.32 -12.00
C GLY A 381 0.73 7.83 -13.38
N GLU A 382 1.31 6.74 -13.88
CA GLU A 382 1.07 6.19 -15.21
C GLU A 382 0.49 4.77 -15.15
N CYS A 383 -0.17 4.39 -16.24
CA CYS A 383 -0.68 3.05 -16.42
C CYS A 383 0.48 2.08 -16.47
N HIS A 384 0.48 1.09 -15.59
CA HIS A 384 1.61 0.18 -15.51
C HIS A 384 1.72 -0.75 -16.73
N HIS A 385 0.68 -0.87 -17.54
CA HIS A 385 0.67 -1.66 -18.78
C HIS A 385 1.05 -0.85 -20.04
N CYS A 386 0.67 0.43 -20.12
CA CYS A 386 0.83 1.22 -21.35
C CYS A 386 1.50 2.59 -21.17
N SER A 387 1.96 2.92 -19.96
CA SER A 387 2.64 4.16 -19.58
C SER A 387 1.85 5.45 -19.83
N MET A 388 0.56 5.36 -20.17
CA MET A 388 -0.31 6.54 -20.30
C MET A 388 -0.71 7.08 -18.91
N PRO A 389 -0.84 8.41 -18.71
CA PRO A 389 -1.22 8.98 -17.42
C PRO A 389 -2.52 8.39 -16.86
N LEU A 390 -2.50 8.05 -15.58
CA LEU A 390 -3.67 7.61 -14.82
C LEU A 390 -4.50 8.81 -14.39
N PRO A 391 -5.77 8.59 -14.00
CA PRO A 391 -6.57 9.62 -13.34
C PRO A 391 -5.86 10.14 -12.09
N GLU A 392 -5.86 11.46 -11.95
CA GLU A 392 -5.29 12.21 -10.82
C GLU A 392 -6.40 12.83 -9.94
N GLY A 393 -6.00 13.40 -8.80
CA GLY A 393 -6.91 14.10 -7.89
C GLY A 393 -7.79 13.17 -7.06
N LYS A 394 -8.94 13.70 -6.60
CA LYS A 394 -9.83 13.02 -5.62
C LYS A 394 -10.42 11.69 -6.11
N GLU A 395 -10.40 11.48 -7.41
CA GLU A 395 -10.97 10.31 -8.08
C GLU A 395 -9.90 9.33 -8.56
N ALA A 396 -8.61 9.60 -8.31
CA ALA A 396 -7.50 8.76 -8.76
C ALA A 396 -7.64 7.29 -8.31
N TRP A 397 -8.12 7.07 -7.08
CA TRP A 397 -8.35 5.75 -6.50
C TRP A 397 -9.38 4.91 -7.27
N LYS A 398 -10.23 5.53 -8.11
CA LYS A 398 -11.25 4.85 -8.92
C LYS A 398 -10.68 4.20 -10.18
N ALA A 399 -9.42 4.43 -10.50
CA ALA A 399 -8.77 3.75 -11.61
C ALA A 399 -8.91 2.23 -11.49
N SER A 400 -8.98 1.56 -12.64
CA SER A 400 -8.95 0.11 -12.68
C SER A 400 -7.64 -0.42 -12.09
N SER A 401 -7.64 -1.65 -11.60
CA SER A 401 -6.43 -2.31 -11.12
C SER A 401 -6.41 -3.79 -11.47
N VAL A 402 -5.20 -4.36 -11.49
CA VAL A 402 -4.95 -5.79 -11.61
C VAL A 402 -4.07 -6.23 -10.47
N THR A 403 -4.52 -7.20 -9.68
CA THR A 403 -3.68 -7.88 -8.70
C THR A 403 -3.25 -9.22 -9.26
N ALA A 404 -1.94 -9.44 -9.36
CA ALA A 404 -1.35 -10.69 -9.84
C ALA A 404 0.05 -10.85 -9.24
N GLN A 405 0.49 -12.10 -9.02
CA GLN A 405 1.83 -12.41 -8.47
C GLN A 405 2.24 -11.64 -7.20
N GLY A 406 1.28 -11.28 -6.36
CA GLY A 406 1.56 -10.58 -5.11
C GLY A 406 1.61 -9.05 -5.21
N ILE A 407 1.37 -8.46 -6.38
CA ILE A 407 1.33 -7.00 -6.59
C ILE A 407 -0.01 -6.54 -7.12
N THR A 408 -0.39 -5.31 -6.78
CA THR A 408 -1.55 -4.64 -7.35
C THR A 408 -1.09 -3.48 -8.21
N MET A 409 -1.43 -3.51 -9.50
CA MET A 409 -1.06 -2.50 -10.47
C MET A 409 -2.27 -1.67 -10.83
N ARG A 410 -2.14 -0.33 -10.86
CA ARG A 410 -3.17 0.55 -11.42
C ARG A 410 -3.07 0.58 -12.94
N VAL A 411 -4.21 0.44 -13.61
CA VAL A 411 -4.30 0.44 -15.08
C VAL A 411 -5.37 1.42 -15.55
N ARG A 412 -5.18 1.97 -16.74
CA ARG A 412 -6.00 3.09 -17.24
C ARG A 412 -7.33 2.66 -17.83
N CYS A 413 -7.41 1.45 -18.39
CA CYS A 413 -8.62 0.96 -19.06
C CYS A 413 -8.82 -0.55 -18.83
N ALA A 414 -9.99 -1.06 -19.23
CA ALA A 414 -10.32 -2.47 -19.08
C ALA A 414 -9.37 -3.36 -19.91
N LEU A 415 -9.03 -2.95 -21.15
CA LEU A 415 -8.09 -3.66 -22.02
C LEU A 415 -6.73 -3.88 -21.32
N CYS A 416 -6.13 -2.81 -20.79
CA CYS A 416 -4.87 -2.92 -20.05
C CYS A 416 -4.98 -3.89 -18.86
N ALA A 417 -6.14 -3.96 -18.22
CA ALA A 417 -6.34 -4.89 -17.11
C ALA A 417 -6.35 -6.36 -17.59
N ARG A 418 -7.05 -6.63 -18.69
CA ARG A 418 -7.13 -7.97 -19.30
C ARG A 418 -5.78 -8.41 -19.86
N ASP A 419 -5.13 -7.54 -20.62
CA ASP A 419 -3.88 -7.89 -21.29
C ASP A 419 -2.77 -8.11 -20.26
N TRP A 420 -2.69 -7.29 -19.20
CA TRP A 420 -1.79 -7.54 -18.09
C TRP A 420 -2.05 -8.88 -17.41
N SER A 421 -3.33 -9.21 -17.17
CA SER A 421 -3.74 -10.49 -16.60
C SER A 421 -3.30 -11.67 -17.48
N ALA A 422 -3.42 -11.55 -18.81
CA ALA A 422 -2.97 -12.58 -19.75
C ALA A 422 -1.43 -12.69 -19.85
N GLU A 423 -0.71 -11.57 -19.73
CA GLU A 423 0.75 -11.52 -19.74
C GLU A 423 1.37 -12.04 -18.43
N THR A 424 0.63 -11.96 -17.32
CA THR A 424 1.11 -12.39 -16.01
C THR A 424 0.79 -13.85 -15.76
N GLN A 425 1.80 -14.66 -15.45
CA GLN A 425 1.58 -16.06 -15.11
C GLN A 425 0.81 -16.20 -13.79
N GLY A 426 -0.20 -17.08 -13.78
CA GLY A 426 -0.97 -17.47 -12.60
C GLY A 426 -2.31 -16.75 -12.50
N SER A 427 -2.95 -16.88 -11.32
CA SER A 427 -4.25 -16.26 -11.06
C SER A 427 -4.15 -14.74 -10.91
N SER A 428 -5.21 -14.04 -11.28
CA SER A 428 -5.28 -12.57 -11.21
C SER A 428 -6.66 -12.06 -10.84
N ILE A 429 -6.71 -10.83 -10.33
CA ILE A 429 -7.92 -10.17 -9.87
C ILE A 429 -7.98 -8.80 -10.54
N LEU A 430 -8.93 -8.64 -11.45
CA LEU A 430 -9.17 -7.38 -12.13
C LEU A 430 -10.29 -6.66 -11.39
N HIS A 431 -10.03 -5.41 -11.00
CA HIS A 431 -11.04 -4.51 -10.52
C HIS A 431 -11.22 -3.41 -11.55
N LEU A 432 -12.32 -3.46 -12.29
CA LEU A 432 -12.58 -2.61 -13.45
C LEU A 432 -13.49 -1.45 -13.05
N ALA A 433 -13.03 -0.23 -13.31
CA ALA A 433 -13.85 0.97 -13.21
C ALA A 433 -15.02 0.92 -14.22
N THR A 434 -16.15 1.47 -13.81
CA THR A 434 -17.37 1.57 -14.63
C THR A 434 -17.92 2.98 -14.63
N GLU A 435 -19.03 3.21 -15.33
CA GLU A 435 -19.78 4.47 -15.30
C GLU A 435 -20.33 4.83 -13.92
N ASP A 436 -20.48 3.84 -13.04
CA ASP A 436 -20.87 4.01 -11.65
C ASP A 436 -19.69 3.60 -10.74
N PRO A 437 -18.95 4.57 -10.19
CA PRO A 437 -17.80 4.28 -9.36
C PRO A 437 -18.08 3.47 -8.08
N SER A 438 -19.35 3.37 -7.67
CA SER A 438 -19.75 2.54 -6.54
C SER A 438 -20.02 1.08 -6.91
N ARG A 439 -20.02 0.76 -8.21
CA ARG A 439 -20.33 -0.56 -8.78
C ARG A 439 -19.24 -0.98 -9.77
N PRO A 440 -18.02 -1.25 -9.29
CA PRO A 440 -16.97 -1.79 -10.15
C PRO A 440 -17.34 -3.19 -10.65
N VAL A 441 -16.71 -3.62 -11.74
CA VAL A 441 -16.77 -5.01 -12.19
C VAL A 441 -15.52 -5.73 -11.70
N VAL A 442 -15.70 -6.79 -10.91
CA VAL A 442 -14.60 -7.65 -10.46
C VAL A 442 -14.54 -8.90 -11.35
N VAL A 443 -13.39 -9.18 -11.94
CA VAL A 443 -13.12 -10.40 -12.69
C VAL A 443 -11.96 -11.13 -12.02
N ILE A 444 -12.13 -12.41 -11.72
CA ILE A 444 -11.09 -13.24 -11.10
C ILE A 444 -10.73 -14.33 -12.10
N ALA A 445 -9.48 -14.35 -12.54
CA ALA A 445 -8.96 -15.37 -13.43
C ALA A 445 -8.09 -16.37 -12.66
N ASP A 446 -8.26 -17.66 -12.96
CA ASP A 446 -7.39 -18.72 -12.43
C ASP A 446 -6.11 -18.87 -13.27
N ASP A 447 -5.25 -19.81 -12.87
CA ASP A 447 -3.97 -20.08 -13.54
C ASP A 447 -4.11 -20.73 -14.94
N ARG A 448 -5.32 -21.15 -15.32
CA ARG A 448 -5.63 -21.72 -16.65
C ARG A 448 -6.26 -20.67 -17.57
N GLY A 449 -6.48 -19.45 -17.07
CA GLY A 449 -7.17 -18.38 -17.78
C GLY A 449 -8.70 -18.50 -17.77
N ASP A 450 -9.25 -19.45 -17.01
CA ASP A 450 -10.70 -19.48 -16.74
C ASP A 450 -11.04 -18.31 -15.82
N TYR A 451 -12.20 -17.66 -16.01
CA TYR A 451 -12.57 -16.48 -15.24
C TYR A 451 -13.92 -16.62 -14.55
N TRP A 452 -14.09 -15.85 -13.48
CA TRP A 452 -15.31 -15.73 -12.71
C TRP A 452 -15.66 -14.25 -12.46
N THR A 453 -16.96 -13.93 -12.44
CA THR A 453 -17.48 -12.64 -11.99
C THR A 453 -18.88 -12.81 -11.39
N SER A 454 -19.22 -11.99 -10.41
CA SER A 454 -20.59 -11.79 -9.90
C SER A 454 -21.39 -10.78 -10.74
N ALA A 455 -20.74 -10.01 -11.63
CA ALA A 455 -21.38 -8.96 -12.41
C ALA A 455 -22.08 -9.51 -13.67
N THR A 456 -23.13 -10.32 -13.49
CA THR A 456 -23.82 -11.09 -14.57
C THR A 456 -24.49 -10.25 -15.67
N GLY A 457 -24.65 -8.94 -15.47
CA GLY A 457 -25.18 -8.00 -16.47
C GLY A 457 -24.15 -7.07 -17.09
N ALA A 458 -22.89 -7.14 -16.66
CA ALA A 458 -21.84 -6.25 -17.13
C ALA A 458 -21.54 -6.49 -18.62
N VAL A 459 -21.26 -5.39 -19.32
CA VAL A 459 -20.86 -5.42 -20.74
C VAL A 459 -19.62 -4.57 -20.94
N PHE A 460 -18.88 -4.85 -22.01
CA PHE A 460 -17.60 -4.23 -22.28
C PHE A 460 -17.62 -3.52 -23.63
N LEU A 461 -17.06 -2.32 -23.66
CA LEU A 461 -16.71 -1.60 -24.87
C LEU A 461 -15.26 -1.90 -25.19
N GLU A 462 -15.00 -2.29 -26.44
CA GLU A 462 -13.65 -2.31 -26.98
C GLU A 462 -13.68 -2.07 -28.49
N GLN A 463 -13.18 -0.91 -28.90
CA GLN A 463 -12.99 -0.51 -30.30
C GLN A 463 -11.55 -0.04 -30.51
N GLU A 464 -10.83 -0.62 -31.46
CA GLU A 464 -9.46 -0.19 -31.77
C GLU A 464 -9.43 1.32 -32.11
N ALA A 465 -8.57 2.05 -31.42
CA ALA A 465 -8.29 3.46 -31.63
C ALA A 465 -6.91 3.82 -31.03
N SER A 466 -6.52 5.09 -31.08
CA SER A 466 -5.24 5.55 -30.53
C SER A 466 -5.13 5.25 -29.02
N HIS A 467 -3.99 4.70 -28.58
CA HIS A 467 -3.72 4.46 -27.16
C HIS A 467 -3.83 5.72 -26.28
N ALA A 468 -3.64 6.91 -26.84
CA ALA A 468 -3.81 8.18 -26.12
C ALA A 468 -5.21 8.30 -25.49
N GLY A 469 -6.23 7.75 -26.14
CA GLY A 469 -7.63 7.71 -25.67
C GLY A 469 -8.08 6.35 -25.14
N CYS A 470 -7.18 5.45 -24.69
CA CYS A 470 -7.53 4.06 -24.35
C CYS A 470 -8.68 3.91 -23.35
N SER A 471 -8.80 4.81 -22.38
CA SER A 471 -9.91 4.84 -21.42
C SER A 471 -11.26 5.19 -22.05
N GLU A 472 -11.28 5.83 -23.22
CA GLU A 472 -12.52 6.23 -23.88
C GLU A 472 -13.09 5.09 -24.75
N TRP A 473 -12.22 4.26 -25.33
CA TRP A 473 -12.60 3.18 -26.24
C TRP A 473 -12.49 1.77 -25.66
N SER A 474 -11.96 1.63 -24.44
CA SER A 474 -11.98 0.38 -23.67
C SER A 474 -12.53 0.60 -22.25
N GLN A 475 -13.78 0.18 -22.03
CA GLN A 475 -14.53 0.44 -20.78
C GLN A 475 -15.37 -0.76 -20.37
N ALA A 476 -15.56 -0.93 -19.06
CA ALA A 476 -16.55 -1.83 -18.49
C ALA A 476 -17.80 -1.03 -18.10
N PHE A 477 -18.99 -1.62 -18.28
CA PHE A 477 -20.26 -1.01 -17.89
C PHE A 477 -21.02 -1.93 -16.96
N THR A 478 -21.74 -1.37 -15.98
CA THR A 478 -22.51 -2.19 -15.03
C THR A 478 -23.69 -2.91 -15.68
N SER A 479 -24.14 -2.44 -16.85
CA SER A 479 -25.28 -2.99 -17.56
C SER A 479 -25.29 -2.63 -19.05
N ARG A 480 -26.10 -3.37 -19.83
CA ARG A 480 -26.39 -3.00 -21.22
C ARG A 480 -27.02 -1.61 -21.36
N ALA A 481 -27.92 -1.24 -20.45
CA ALA A 481 -28.58 0.07 -20.48
C ALA A 481 -27.58 1.22 -20.29
N ALA A 482 -26.61 1.05 -19.39
CA ALA A 482 -25.53 2.02 -19.19
C ALA A 482 -24.64 2.16 -20.44
N PHE A 483 -24.29 1.05 -21.08
CA PHE A 483 -23.58 1.06 -22.36
C PHE A 483 -24.37 1.81 -23.44
N ASP A 484 -25.66 1.50 -23.62
CA ASP A 484 -26.49 2.15 -24.65
C ASP A 484 -26.62 3.66 -24.39
N ALA A 485 -26.73 4.09 -23.12
CA ALA A 485 -26.71 5.49 -22.74
C ALA A 485 -25.37 6.17 -23.07
N PHE A 486 -24.24 5.49 -22.81
CA PHE A 486 -22.93 5.98 -23.21
C PHE A 486 -22.81 6.14 -24.73
N ILE A 487 -23.27 5.16 -25.52
CA ILE A 487 -23.26 5.26 -27.00
C ILE A 487 -24.15 6.39 -27.50
N ALA A 488 -25.32 6.62 -26.88
CA ALA A 488 -26.19 7.74 -27.24
C ALA A 488 -25.54 9.10 -26.99
N ALA A 489 -24.74 9.22 -25.92
CA ALA A 489 -23.98 10.43 -25.58
C ALA A 489 -22.70 10.61 -26.42
N ASN A 490 -22.23 9.56 -27.11
CA ASN A 490 -20.99 9.54 -27.88
C ASN A 490 -21.25 9.05 -29.33
N PRO A 491 -21.86 9.88 -30.20
CA PRO A 491 -22.34 9.47 -31.52
C PRO A 491 -21.24 8.92 -32.45
N GLU A 492 -19.99 9.32 -32.25
CA GLU A 492 -18.82 8.80 -32.96
C GLU A 492 -18.58 7.31 -32.70
N ARG A 493 -19.21 6.75 -31.66
CA ARG A 493 -19.14 5.33 -31.26
C ARG A 493 -20.37 4.53 -31.62
N LYS A 494 -21.30 5.06 -32.44
CA LYS A 494 -22.58 4.40 -32.79
C LYS A 494 -22.45 2.97 -33.35
N GLY A 495 -21.29 2.59 -33.88
CA GLY A 495 -20.99 1.22 -34.35
C GLY A 495 -20.44 0.27 -33.29
N ALA A 496 -20.26 0.71 -32.05
CA ALA A 496 -19.70 -0.11 -30.97
C ALA A 496 -20.64 -1.26 -30.59
N LYS A 497 -20.06 -2.42 -30.28
CA LYS A 497 -20.79 -3.59 -29.79
C LYS A 497 -20.62 -3.68 -28.27
N ALA A 498 -21.72 -3.92 -27.56
CA ALA A 498 -21.68 -4.33 -26.16
C ALA A 498 -21.19 -5.78 -26.10
N LEU A 499 -19.94 -5.99 -25.72
CA LEU A 499 -19.35 -7.32 -25.60
C LEU A 499 -19.78 -7.96 -24.28
N THR A 500 -20.09 -9.25 -24.30
CA THR A 500 -20.20 -10.05 -23.08
C THR A 500 -18.82 -10.24 -22.45
N LEU A 501 -18.75 -10.61 -21.18
CA LEU A 501 -17.47 -10.93 -20.54
C LEU A 501 -16.67 -11.97 -21.35
N LYS A 502 -17.34 -13.02 -21.82
CA LYS A 502 -16.72 -14.06 -22.66
C LYS A 502 -16.12 -13.49 -23.94
N ALA A 503 -16.95 -12.76 -24.71
CA ALA A 503 -16.51 -12.19 -25.98
C ALA A 503 -15.41 -11.13 -25.80
N TRP A 504 -15.34 -10.46 -24.65
CA TRP A 504 -14.28 -9.52 -24.31
C TRP A 504 -13.01 -10.22 -23.82
N TRP A 505 -13.13 -11.30 -23.03
CA TRP A 505 -12.00 -12.05 -22.49
C TRP A 505 -11.25 -12.83 -23.58
N GLU A 506 -11.98 -13.41 -24.55
CA GLU A 506 -11.41 -14.19 -25.65
C GLU A 506 -10.72 -13.33 -26.72
N ARG A 507 -10.77 -12.00 -26.61
CA ARG A 507 -10.07 -11.13 -27.56
C ARG A 507 -8.59 -11.07 -27.24
N GLU A 508 -7.78 -11.20 -28.28
CA GLU A 508 -6.34 -11.01 -28.18
C GLU A 508 -6.02 -9.53 -27.99
N GLY A 509 -5.26 -9.23 -26.95
CA GLY A 509 -4.56 -7.97 -26.79
C GLY A 509 -3.38 -7.88 -27.75
N LYS A 510 -3.05 -6.66 -28.18
CA LYS A 510 -1.75 -6.37 -28.79
C LYS A 510 -0.90 -5.70 -27.73
N LYS A 511 0.40 -6.01 -27.70
CA LYS A 511 1.34 -5.26 -26.85
C LYS A 511 1.18 -3.76 -27.16
N PRO A 512 0.93 -2.92 -26.15
CA PRO A 512 0.72 -1.50 -26.38
C PRO A 512 2.01 -0.88 -26.97
N ASP A 513 1.85 -0.07 -28.01
CA ASP A 513 2.95 0.65 -28.67
C ASP A 513 3.49 1.80 -27.80
N THR A 514 2.77 2.19 -26.74
CA THR A 514 3.15 3.24 -25.80
C THR A 514 3.88 2.73 -24.55
N TYR A 515 4.00 1.41 -24.35
CA TYR A 515 4.66 0.91 -23.15
C TYR A 515 6.15 1.23 -23.15
N TYR A 516 6.57 1.90 -22.09
CA TYR A 516 7.96 2.15 -21.77
C TYR A 516 8.18 1.80 -20.30
N LYS A 517 9.20 0.98 -20.04
CA LYS A 517 9.67 0.71 -18.68
C LYS A 517 10.67 1.81 -18.30
N PRO A 518 10.36 2.63 -17.27
CA PRO A 518 11.28 3.68 -16.84
C PRO A 518 12.67 3.14 -16.49
N GLU A 519 13.70 3.83 -16.96
CA GLU A 519 15.04 3.70 -16.40
C GLU A 519 15.12 4.55 -15.14
N GLY A 520 15.25 3.91 -13.98
CA GLY A 520 15.55 4.65 -12.75
C GLY A 520 17.02 5.00 -12.64
N PRO A 521 17.40 5.87 -11.68
CA PRO A 521 18.75 6.40 -11.59
C PRO A 521 19.82 5.36 -11.20
N VAL A 522 19.39 4.17 -10.75
CA VAL A 522 20.23 3.00 -10.48
C VAL A 522 19.45 1.74 -10.83
N GLU A 523 20.10 0.67 -11.28
CA GLU A 523 19.41 -0.57 -11.72
C GLU A 523 18.56 -1.21 -10.60
N ASN A 524 19.11 -1.28 -9.38
CA ASN A 524 18.40 -1.70 -8.19
C ASN A 524 18.92 -0.87 -7.00
N PRO A 525 18.08 0.00 -6.38
CA PRO A 525 18.52 0.84 -5.27
C PRO A 525 18.93 0.04 -4.03
N TYR A 526 18.55 -1.23 -3.97
CA TYR A 526 18.82 -2.17 -2.88
C TYR A 526 19.91 -3.18 -3.16
N ALA A 527 20.44 -3.23 -4.38
CA ALA A 527 21.68 -3.96 -4.63
C ALA A 527 22.76 -3.31 -3.75
N GLY A 528 23.21 -4.03 -2.72
CA GLY A 528 24.26 -3.56 -1.82
C GLY A 528 25.51 -3.16 -2.61
N GLU A 529 26.41 -2.38 -2.00
CA GLU A 529 27.67 -1.95 -2.65
C GLU A 529 28.46 -3.14 -3.24
N ALA A 530 28.32 -4.34 -2.67
CA ALA A 530 28.91 -5.58 -3.17
C ALA A 530 28.41 -6.00 -4.58
N ASN A 531 27.17 -5.66 -4.95
CA ASN A 531 26.63 -5.92 -6.30
C ASN A 531 26.92 -4.77 -7.27
N ARG A 532 27.03 -3.51 -6.80
CA ARG A 532 27.39 -2.36 -7.65
C ARG A 532 28.81 -2.46 -8.21
N LYS A 533 29.72 -3.15 -7.53
CA LYS A 533 31.07 -3.43 -8.04
C LYS A 533 31.12 -4.57 -9.06
N LYS A 534 30.12 -5.46 -9.10
CA LYS A 534 30.08 -6.57 -10.08
C LYS A 534 29.57 -6.12 -11.44
N THR A 535 28.63 -5.17 -11.48
CA THR A 535 28.08 -4.65 -12.74
C THR A 535 28.96 -3.58 -13.41
N GLY A 536 29.94 -3.01 -12.69
CA GLY A 536 30.90 -2.04 -13.22
C GLY A 536 32.24 -2.63 -13.69
N ALA A 537 32.40 -3.96 -13.71
CA ALA A 537 33.66 -4.63 -14.06
C ALA A 537 33.64 -5.39 -15.40
N GLU A 538 32.54 -5.33 -16.15
CA GLU A 538 32.50 -5.76 -17.55
C GLU A 538 32.47 -4.51 -18.44
N GLU A 539 33.60 -3.81 -18.48
CA GLU A 539 33.97 -3.08 -19.70
C GLU A 539 34.04 -4.14 -20.82
N MET A 540 33.07 -4.11 -21.74
CA MET A 540 33.21 -4.82 -23.01
C MET A 540 34.33 -4.18 -23.84
N PRO A 541 35.05 -4.98 -24.67
CA PRO A 541 36.10 -4.48 -25.56
C PRO A 541 35.61 -3.46 -26.60
#